data_AF-A0A9P6DVS8-F1
#
_entry.id   AF-A0A9P6DVS8-F1
#
_cell.length_a   1.000
_cell.length_b   1.000
_cell.length_c   1.000
_cell.angle_alpha   90.00
_cell.angle_beta   90.00
_cell.angle_gamma   90.00
#
_symmetry.space_group_name_H-M   'P 1'
#
loop_
_entity.id
_entity.type
_entity.pdbx_description
1 polymer ?
#
loop_
_entity_poly.entity_id
_entity_poly.type
_entity_poly.pdbx_seq_one_letter_code
_entity_poly.pdbx_strand_id
1 'polypeptide(L)'
;CSCMMHHRTLKVVCVSIEALYNIELLLCNHSRSAPEQLMEIGYFPCAPVYPTLAVSLDMLELVSILFVHSAPNERAWAATITKYLKNHGHEFSTGDSLWRWFAAALAQYQVL
;
A
#
# COMPACT_ATOMS: atom_id res chain seq x y z
N CYS A 1 -0.67 2.43 22.17
CA CYS A 1 -0.10 3.52 23.00
C CYS A 1 -0.72 3.45 24.39
N SER A 2 0.05 3.70 25.45
CA SER A 2 -0.51 3.88 26.82
C SER A 2 -0.71 5.36 27.18
N CYS A 3 -0.63 6.25 26.19
CA CYS A 3 -0.78 7.68 26.38
C CYS A 3 -2.25 8.04 26.61
N MET A 4 -2.59 8.76 27.68
CA MET A 4 -3.96 9.22 27.98
C MET A 4 -4.42 10.41 27.11
N MET A 5 -3.86 10.55 25.90
CA MET A 5 -4.09 11.67 25.00
C MET A 5 -5.11 11.30 23.90
N HIS A 6 -5.52 12.31 23.12
CA HIS A 6 -6.42 12.12 21.99
C HIS A 6 -5.76 11.29 20.88
N HIS A 7 -6.40 10.19 20.49
CA HIS A 7 -5.95 9.34 19.39
C HIS A 7 -6.76 9.65 18.14
N ARG A 8 -6.08 9.73 17.00
CA ARG A 8 -6.73 9.83 15.70
C ARG A 8 -6.68 8.46 15.04
N THR A 9 -7.83 7.95 14.63
CA THR A 9 -7.90 6.74 13.82
C THR A 9 -7.70 7.10 12.36
N LEU A 10 -6.78 6.41 11.69
CA LEU A 10 -6.59 6.49 10.24
C LEU A 10 -6.97 5.15 9.61
N LYS A 11 -7.91 5.17 8.66
CA LYS A 11 -8.27 3.99 7.88
C LYS A 11 -7.38 3.91 6.65
N VAL A 12 -6.75 2.77 6.44
CA VAL A 12 -5.84 2.51 5.32
C VAL A 12 -6.31 1.26 4.59
N VAL A 13 -6.50 1.37 3.27
CA VAL A 13 -6.76 0.21 2.41
C VAL A 13 -5.42 -0.47 2.13
N CYS A 14 -5.28 -1.71 2.57
CA CYS A 14 -4.07 -2.50 2.38
C CYS A 14 -4.30 -3.50 1.23
N VAL A 15 -3.38 -3.50 0.27
CA VAL A 15 -3.45 -4.30 -0.95
C VAL A 15 -2.32 -5.32 -0.94
N SER A 16 -2.65 -6.60 -1.05
CA SER A 16 -1.72 -7.67 -1.34
C SER A 16 -2.19 -8.46 -2.56
N ILE A 17 -1.39 -9.44 -3.00
CA ILE A 17 -1.77 -10.37 -4.07
C ILE A 17 -2.99 -11.20 -3.64
N GLU A 18 -3.07 -11.56 -2.37
CA GLU A 18 -4.10 -12.48 -1.86
C GLU A 18 -5.34 -11.77 -1.34
N ALA A 19 -5.23 -10.50 -0.94
CA ALA A 19 -6.30 -9.82 -0.24
C ALA A 19 -6.34 -8.30 -0.45
N LEU A 20 -7.55 -7.77 -0.26
CA LEU A 20 -7.82 -6.34 -0.12
C LEU A 20 -8.61 -6.14 1.17
N TYR A 21 -8.06 -5.42 2.14
CA TYR A 21 -8.73 -5.19 3.42
C TYR A 21 -8.39 -3.82 4.03
N ASN A 22 -9.24 -3.38 4.96
CA ASN A 22 -9.05 -2.10 5.66
C ASN A 22 -8.38 -2.34 7.00
N ILE A 23 -7.39 -1.52 7.31
CA ILE A 23 -6.72 -1.48 8.62
C ILE A 23 -7.00 -0.13 9.28
N GLU A 24 -7.23 -0.15 10.58
CA GLU A 24 -7.36 1.06 11.38
C GLU A 24 -6.09 1.27 12.21
N LEU A 25 -5.35 2.33 11.89
CA LEU A 25 -4.15 2.74 12.62
C LEU A 25 -4.52 3.74 13.71
N LEU A 26 -3.97 3.55 14.89
CA LEU A 26 -4.11 4.49 16.00
C LEU A 26 -2.91 5.43 16.01
N LEU A 27 -3.15 6.69 15.67
CA LEU A 27 -2.12 7.73 15.60
C LEU A 27 -2.22 8.66 16.80
N CYS A 28 -1.06 9.01 17.35
CA CYS A 28 -0.92 10.10 18.31
C CYS A 28 0.53 10.63 18.27
N ASN A 29 0.76 11.82 18.84
CA ASN A 29 2.07 12.49 18.80
C ASN A 29 3.20 11.74 19.54
N HIS A 30 2.86 10.72 20.34
CA HIS A 30 3.81 9.92 21.11
C HIS A 30 3.95 8.48 20.60
N SER A 31 3.19 8.11 19.56
CA SER A 31 3.24 6.78 18.96
C SER A 31 4.01 6.81 17.65
N ARG A 32 4.36 5.60 17.19
CA ARG A 32 4.86 5.37 15.83
C ARG A 32 3.94 6.01 14.79
N SER A 33 4.55 6.61 13.78
CA SER A 33 3.88 7.21 12.63
C SER A 33 3.11 6.16 11.81
N ALA A 34 2.17 6.61 10.98
CA ALA A 34 1.40 5.70 10.11
C ALA A 34 2.32 4.85 9.20
N PRO A 35 3.35 5.40 8.54
CA PRO A 35 4.32 4.62 7.79
C PRO A 35 5.01 3.53 8.60
N GLU A 36 5.49 3.84 9.81
CA GLU A 36 6.18 2.87 10.67
C GLU A 36 5.24 1.73 11.07
N GLN A 37 4.00 2.04 11.46
CA GLN A 37 3.01 1.01 11.80
C GLN A 37 2.68 0.11 10.61
N LEU A 38 2.59 0.66 9.40
CA LEU A 38 2.33 -0.12 8.17
C LEU A 38 3.52 -1.01 7.82
N MET A 39 4.75 -0.49 7.92
CA MET A 39 5.96 -1.26 7.61
C MET A 39 6.13 -2.45 8.57
N GLU A 40 5.78 -2.29 9.85
CA GLU A 40 5.82 -3.38 10.83
C GLU A 40 4.87 -4.53 10.53
N ILE A 41 3.77 -4.26 9.80
CA ILE A 41 2.81 -5.28 9.37
C ILE A 41 3.02 -5.71 7.92
N GLY A 42 4.13 -5.32 7.29
CA GLY A 42 4.50 -5.76 5.95
C GLY A 42 3.90 -4.93 4.80
N TYR A 43 3.46 -3.70 5.06
CA TYR A 43 2.87 -2.82 4.06
C TYR A 43 3.64 -1.52 3.89
N PHE A 44 3.83 -1.12 2.65
CA PHE A 44 4.42 0.15 2.27
C PHE A 44 3.34 1.20 2.02
N PRO A 45 3.39 2.37 2.67
CA PRO A 45 2.40 3.43 2.46
C PRO A 45 2.56 4.07 1.08
N CYS A 46 1.45 4.35 0.38
CA CYS A 46 1.48 5.10 -0.88
C CYS A 46 1.55 6.62 -0.68
N ALA A 47 1.55 7.11 0.56
CA ALA A 47 1.74 8.52 0.90
C ALA A 47 2.50 8.66 2.24
N PRO A 48 3.43 9.62 2.35
CA PRO A 48 4.34 9.70 3.50
C PRO A 48 3.68 10.19 4.81
N VAL A 49 2.58 10.94 4.74
CA VAL A 49 1.98 11.59 5.93
C VAL A 49 0.62 11.01 6.29
N TYR A 50 -0.26 10.84 5.30
CA TYR A 50 -1.62 10.32 5.50
C TYR A 50 -1.93 9.28 4.43
N PRO A 51 -1.40 8.05 4.56
CA PRO A 51 -1.69 6.99 3.62
C PRO A 51 -3.17 6.61 3.70
N THR A 52 -3.87 6.71 2.57
CA THR A 52 -5.20 6.11 2.39
C THR A 52 -5.10 4.70 1.82
N LEU A 53 -3.96 4.38 1.20
CA LEU A 53 -3.66 3.10 0.60
C LEU A 53 -2.22 2.68 0.95
N ALA A 54 -2.03 1.39 1.17
CA ALA A 54 -0.73 0.78 1.36
C ALA A 54 -0.65 -0.52 0.55
N VAL A 55 0.53 -0.84 0.05
CA VAL A 55 0.81 -2.02 -0.79
C VAL A 55 1.73 -2.96 -0.03
N SER A 56 1.47 -4.26 -0.05
CA SER A 56 2.33 -5.24 0.62
C SER A 56 3.75 -5.20 0.08
N LEU A 57 4.74 -5.32 0.96
CA LEU A 57 6.16 -5.30 0.60
C LEU A 57 6.51 -6.42 -0.40
N ASP A 58 6.01 -7.64 -0.19
CA ASP A 58 6.25 -8.79 -1.08
C ASP A 58 5.80 -8.52 -2.53
N MET A 59 4.73 -7.74 -2.68
CA MET A 59 4.21 -7.36 -3.99
C MET A 59 5.07 -6.29 -4.66
N LEU A 60 5.61 -5.34 -3.88
CA LEU A 60 6.58 -4.36 -4.40
C LEU A 60 7.90 -5.03 -4.78
N GLU A 61 8.35 -6.01 -4.00
CA GLU A 61 9.53 -6.82 -4.30
C GLU A 61 9.32 -7.66 -5.57
N LEU A 62 8.16 -8.30 -5.73
CA LEU A 62 7.84 -9.02 -6.96
C LEU A 62 7.90 -8.11 -8.19
N VAL A 63 7.36 -6.89 -8.08
CA VAL A 63 7.35 -5.91 -9.17
C VAL A 63 8.75 -5.39 -9.48
N SER A 64 9.56 -5.12 -8.46
CA SER A 64 10.92 -4.66 -8.65
C SER A 64 11.75 -5.71 -9.40
N ILE A 65 11.62 -6.99 -9.02
CA ILE A 65 12.25 -8.13 -9.72
C ILE A 65 11.70 -8.25 -11.14
N LEU A 66 10.37 -8.16 -11.33
CA LEU A 66 9.74 -8.24 -12.65
C LEU A 66 10.29 -7.16 -13.60
N PHE A 67 10.47 -5.93 -13.13
CA PHE A 67 10.95 -4.81 -13.94
C PHE A 67 12.46 -4.85 -14.20
N VAL A 68 13.23 -5.67 -13.47
CA VAL A 68 14.61 -6.00 -13.85
C VAL A 68 14.63 -6.95 -15.06
N HIS A 69 13.65 -7.87 -15.15
CA HIS A 69 13.58 -8.90 -16.18
C HIS A 69 12.65 -8.56 -17.36
N SER A 70 11.97 -7.42 -17.31
CA SER A 70 11.03 -6.97 -18.34
C SER A 70 11.02 -5.44 -18.44
N ALA A 71 10.56 -4.90 -19.57
CA ALA A 71 10.42 -3.46 -19.70
C ALA A 71 9.41 -2.94 -18.64
N PRO A 72 9.79 -1.95 -17.81
CA PRO A 72 8.92 -1.45 -16.75
C PRO A 72 7.63 -0.90 -17.34
N ASN A 73 6.52 -1.55 -16.99
CA ASN A 73 5.19 -1.16 -17.43
C ASN A 73 4.23 -1.17 -16.25
N GLU A 74 4.35 -0.13 -15.43
CA GLU A 74 3.53 0.10 -14.23
C GLU A 74 2.03 0.06 -14.54
N ARG A 75 1.62 0.60 -15.69
CA ARG A 75 0.21 0.61 -16.12
C ARG A 75 -0.29 -0.79 -16.41
N ALA A 76 0.46 -1.58 -17.20
CA ALA A 76 0.09 -2.96 -17.49
C ALA A 76 0.08 -3.82 -16.23
N TRP A 77 1.07 -3.63 -15.35
CA TRP A 77 1.11 -4.32 -14.07
C TRP A 77 -0.11 -3.99 -13.20
N ALA A 78 -0.39 -2.71 -12.98
CA ALA A 78 -1.52 -2.28 -12.15
C ALA A 78 -2.87 -2.74 -12.73
N ALA A 79 -3.04 -2.67 -14.05
CA ALA A 79 -4.23 -3.20 -14.72
C ALA A 79 -4.37 -4.72 -14.52
N THR A 80 -3.25 -5.45 -14.62
CA THR A 80 -3.20 -6.91 -14.41
C THR A 80 -3.62 -7.27 -12.99
N ILE A 81 -3.04 -6.61 -11.98
CA ILE A 81 -3.37 -6.82 -10.58
C ILE A 81 -4.81 -6.43 -10.26
N THR A 82 -5.28 -5.29 -10.79
CA THR A 82 -6.68 -4.88 -10.60
C THR A 82 -7.63 -5.93 -11.14
N LYS A 83 -7.35 -6.47 -12.33
CA LYS A 83 -8.16 -7.52 -12.96
C LYS A 83 -8.06 -8.85 -12.21
N TYR A 84 -6.87 -9.23 -11.77
CA TYR A 84 -6.62 -10.42 -10.98
C TYR A 84 -7.44 -10.37 -9.68
N LEU A 85 -7.27 -9.32 -8.88
CA LEU A 85 -7.98 -9.13 -7.62
C LEU A 85 -9.51 -9.09 -7.83
N LYS A 86 -9.98 -8.42 -8.89
CA LYS A 86 -11.41 -8.41 -9.24
C LYS A 86 -11.94 -9.82 -9.51
N ASN A 87 -11.19 -10.65 -10.24
CA ASN A 87 -11.58 -12.05 -10.49
C ASN A 87 -11.60 -12.90 -9.22
N HIS A 88 -10.80 -12.54 -8.21
CA HIS A 88 -10.77 -13.17 -6.90
C HIS A 88 -11.77 -12.57 -5.89
N GLY A 89 -12.68 -11.71 -6.33
CA GLY A 89 -13.73 -11.12 -5.50
C GLY A 89 -13.33 -9.85 -4.74
N HIS A 90 -12.13 -9.31 -5.01
CA HIS A 90 -11.63 -8.07 -4.44
C HIS A 90 -11.83 -6.92 -5.44
N GLU A 91 -12.85 -6.08 -5.24
CA GLU A 91 -13.11 -4.94 -6.11
C GLU A 91 -12.57 -3.63 -5.53
N PHE A 92 -11.81 -2.91 -6.36
CA PHE A 92 -11.41 -1.54 -6.07
C PHE A 92 -12.48 -0.58 -6.58
N SER A 93 -12.99 0.27 -5.70
CA SER A 93 -13.86 1.39 -6.12
C SER A 93 -13.12 2.43 -6.97
N THR A 94 -11.78 2.38 -6.96
CA THR A 94 -10.89 3.46 -7.44
C THR A 94 -9.96 3.00 -8.56
N GLY A 95 -10.44 2.16 -9.50
CA GLY A 95 -9.63 1.50 -10.54
C GLY A 95 -8.58 2.37 -11.25
N ASP A 96 -8.90 3.62 -11.60
CA ASP A 96 -7.96 4.54 -12.27
C ASP A 96 -6.89 5.14 -11.34
N SER A 97 -7.04 4.95 -10.04
CA SER A 97 -6.13 5.49 -9.03
C SER A 97 -5.08 4.47 -8.61
N LEU A 98 -5.38 3.17 -8.67
CA LEU A 98 -4.50 2.10 -8.17
C LEU A 98 -3.10 2.19 -8.80
N TRP A 99 -3.02 2.36 -10.12
CA TRP A 99 -1.72 2.47 -10.80
C TRP A 99 -0.91 3.67 -10.33
N ARG A 100 -1.55 4.80 -10.03
CA ARG A 100 -0.88 6.02 -9.55
C ARG A 100 -0.29 5.79 -8.17
N TRP A 101 -1.05 5.14 -7.29
CA TRP A 101 -0.60 4.81 -5.95
C TRP A 101 0.51 3.75 -5.95
N PHE A 102 0.41 2.75 -6.83
CA PHE A 102 1.47 1.76 -7.04
C PHE A 102 2.75 2.40 -7.55
N ALA A 103 2.67 3.24 -8.59
CA ALA A 103 3.83 3.95 -9.13
C ALA A 103 4.49 4.82 -8.05
N ALA A 104 3.69 5.53 -7.25
CA ALA A 104 4.20 6.32 -6.13
C ALA A 104 4.89 5.46 -5.07
N ALA A 105 4.27 4.37 -4.63
CA ALA A 105 4.85 3.45 -3.65
C ALA A 105 6.12 2.78 -4.17
N LEU A 106 6.13 2.31 -5.42
CA LEU A 106 7.29 1.67 -6.04
C LEU A 106 8.45 2.65 -6.17
N ALA A 107 8.18 3.88 -6.62
CA ALA A 107 9.21 4.92 -6.72
C ALA A 107 9.81 5.26 -5.34
N GLN A 108 8.99 5.30 -4.29
CA GLN A 108 9.48 5.53 -2.93
C GLN A 108 10.24 4.32 -2.37
N TYR A 109 9.76 3.11 -2.64
CA TYR A 109 10.39 1.86 -2.21
C TYR A 109 11.77 1.66 -2.85
N GLN A 110 11.94 2.02 -4.12
CA GLN A 110 13.22 1.92 -4.83
C GLN A 110 14.29 2.94 -4.38
N VAL A 111 13.89 3.98 -3.63
CA VAL A 111 14.81 5.01 -3.10
C VAL A 111 15.28 4.69 -1.69
N LEU A 112 14.60 3.77 -1.00
CA LEU A 112 14.97 3.28 0.34
C LEU A 112 16.07 2.21 0.26
#